data_AF-A0A8C4PKX0-F1
#
_entry.id   AF-A0A8C4PKX0-F1
#
_cell.length_a   1.000
_cell.length_b   1.000
_cell.length_c   1.000
_cell.angle_alpha   90.00
_cell.angle_beta   90.00
_cell.angle_gamma   90.00
#
_symmetry.space_group_name_H-M   'P 1'
#
loop_
_entity.id
_entity.type
_entity.pdbx_description
1 polymer ?
#
loop_
_entity_poly.entity_id
_entity_poly.type
_entity_poly.pdbx_seq_one_letter_code
_entity_poly.pdbx_strand_id
1 'polypeptide(L)'
;MSVHFSSQVFSSRSAAFPGRGAQMRPSSVRPGAFGSSSLYGLGTSRPRVAVRSAYPGPAGAGIREVTINQNLLAPLHVDIDPSIQQVRQEEREQIKTLNDKFASFIDKVRFLEQQNKLLETKWALLQEQKSAKSSCVPGIFEAQIAGLRKQLEGLQMDGSRLEVELRGVQDLVEDFKNKYEDEINRRTAAENEFVVLKKDVDAAYMNKVELEAKVDALNDEINFFKTLSEMELTELQSQISDTSVVLSMDNNRSLDLDGIIAEVRAQYEDIANRSRAEAEAWYQTKFETLQAQAGKHGDDLRNTRNEIAEMSRAVQRLQAEIDNTKNQRAKLEAAIAEAEERGELALKDAHAKQEELEAALQRAKQDMAGQLRKYQELLNVKLALDVEIATYRKLLEGEESRELAEGLRCADLQRRHWRSVTCLREMLSLRRESSKEAGNERVLEAECLDAGGKEGRSAAAGSERGKEEEGSLPLQLTCPLPGWHPVFVGKGIEHQRPLGRESS
;
A
#
# COMPACT_ATOMS: atom_id res chain seq x y z
N MET A 1 -48.87 -34.00 -49.22
CA MET A 1 -48.80 -32.93 -48.21
C MET A 1 -47.49 -32.20 -48.42
N SER A 2 -47.56 -30.96 -48.91
CA SER A 2 -46.39 -30.18 -49.34
C SER A 2 -45.60 -29.67 -48.14
N VAL A 3 -44.33 -30.05 -48.05
CA VAL A 3 -43.36 -29.48 -47.11
C VAL A 3 -42.60 -28.35 -47.80
N HIS A 4 -42.96 -27.11 -47.45
CA HIS A 4 -42.19 -25.91 -47.76
C HIS A 4 -40.92 -25.87 -46.89
N PHE A 5 -39.75 -25.97 -47.51
CA PHE A 5 -38.49 -25.60 -46.86
C PHE A 5 -38.30 -24.08 -46.99
N SER A 6 -38.41 -23.35 -45.89
CA SER A 6 -38.04 -21.94 -45.81
C SER A 6 -36.53 -21.82 -45.64
N SER A 7 -35.86 -21.25 -46.62
CA SER A 7 -34.46 -20.83 -46.53
C SER A 7 -34.36 -19.53 -45.72
N GLN A 8 -33.65 -19.53 -44.60
CA GLN A 8 -33.22 -18.31 -43.93
C GLN A 8 -31.74 -18.06 -44.19
N VAL A 9 -31.49 -16.88 -44.76
CA VAL A 9 -30.21 -16.33 -45.19
C VAL A 9 -29.52 -15.68 -44.00
N PHE A 10 -28.25 -16.04 -43.77
CA PHE A 10 -27.36 -15.34 -42.82
C PHE A 10 -27.04 -13.94 -43.36
N SER A 11 -27.36 -12.91 -42.57
CA SER A 11 -27.06 -11.51 -42.89
C SER A 11 -25.77 -11.08 -42.21
N SER A 12 -24.74 -10.80 -43.01
CA SER A 12 -23.52 -10.12 -42.57
C SER A 12 -23.80 -8.65 -42.35
N ARG A 13 -23.74 -8.19 -41.10
CA ARG A 13 -23.71 -6.75 -40.78
C ARG A 13 -22.29 -6.32 -40.40
N SER A 14 -21.70 -5.55 -41.30
CA SER A 14 -20.55 -4.68 -41.06
C SER A 14 -20.89 -3.62 -40.01
N ALA A 15 -19.96 -3.37 -39.08
CA ALA A 15 -19.97 -2.17 -38.26
C ALA A 15 -18.60 -1.51 -38.35
N ALA A 16 -18.63 -0.27 -38.84
CA ALA A 16 -17.50 0.61 -39.04
C ALA A 16 -17.06 1.27 -37.72
N PHE A 17 -15.79 1.66 -37.70
CA PHE A 17 -15.14 2.53 -36.71
C PHE A 17 -15.89 3.87 -36.51
N PRO A 18 -15.61 4.54 -35.38
CA PRO A 18 -14.82 5.76 -35.55
C PRO A 18 -13.60 5.82 -34.62
N GLY A 19 -12.51 6.29 -35.21
CA GLY A 19 -11.27 6.58 -34.52
C GLY A 19 -11.36 7.82 -33.62
N ARG A 20 -10.51 7.82 -32.60
CA ARG A 20 -10.08 9.03 -31.90
C ARG A 20 -8.55 9.01 -31.86
N GLY A 21 -7.95 9.75 -32.79
CA GLY A 21 -6.58 10.20 -32.68
C GLY A 21 -6.54 11.48 -31.83
N ALA A 22 -5.62 11.52 -30.87
CA ALA A 22 -5.14 12.76 -30.29
C ALA A 22 -3.66 12.57 -29.93
N GLN A 23 -2.80 13.01 -30.84
CA GLN A 23 -1.42 13.38 -30.55
C GLN A 23 -1.45 14.62 -29.65
N MET A 24 -0.66 14.62 -28.57
CA MET A 24 0.01 15.83 -28.09
C MET A 24 1.39 15.47 -27.53
N ARG A 25 2.37 16.23 -28.00
CA ARG A 25 3.81 16.18 -27.71
C ARG A 25 4.13 16.63 -26.28
N PRO A 26 5.30 16.26 -25.74
CA PRO A 26 5.73 16.66 -24.41
C PRO A 26 6.33 18.07 -24.45
N SER A 27 5.86 18.95 -23.56
CA SER A 27 6.49 20.24 -23.30
C SER A 27 7.37 20.14 -22.05
N SER A 28 8.62 20.53 -22.26
CA SER A 28 9.71 20.70 -21.31
C SER A 28 9.33 21.52 -20.07
N VAL A 29 9.66 21.01 -18.89
CA VAL A 29 9.82 21.82 -17.68
C VAL A 29 11.32 21.99 -17.43
N ARG A 30 11.84 23.18 -17.72
CA ARG A 30 13.14 23.65 -17.22
C ARG A 30 12.92 24.32 -15.85
N PRO A 31 13.92 24.31 -14.96
CA PRO A 31 13.84 24.94 -13.65
C PRO A 31 14.03 26.46 -13.78
N GLY A 32 13.10 27.22 -13.22
CA GLY A 32 13.23 28.66 -13.05
C GLY A 32 14.14 28.97 -11.86
N ALA A 33 15.25 29.64 -12.13
CA ALA A 33 16.05 30.36 -11.16
C ALA A 33 15.55 31.81 -11.06
N PHE A 34 15.27 32.26 -9.85
CA PHE A 34 15.34 33.64 -9.36
C PHE A 34 15.68 33.50 -7.86
N GLY A 35 16.68 34.15 -7.27
CA GLY A 35 17.08 35.54 -7.47
C GLY A 35 16.67 36.32 -6.22
N SER A 36 17.66 36.64 -5.39
CA SER A 36 17.62 37.23 -4.05
C SER A 36 16.84 38.55 -3.84
N SER A 37 16.76 38.91 -2.55
CA SER A 37 16.44 40.19 -1.90
C SER A 37 15.01 40.23 -1.33
N SER A 38 14.71 40.75 -0.15
CA SER A 38 15.40 41.75 0.65
C SER A 38 14.83 41.76 2.09
N LEU A 39 15.74 41.90 3.06
CA LEU A 39 15.69 42.78 4.24
C LEU A 39 14.33 43.30 4.76
N TYR A 40 13.89 42.76 5.90
CA TYR A 40 13.28 43.49 7.03
C TYR A 40 13.69 42.71 8.30
N GLY A 41 14.26 43.24 9.38
CA GLY A 41 14.11 44.57 9.94
C GLY A 41 13.30 44.51 11.24
N LEU A 42 13.81 43.83 12.28
CA LEU A 42 13.43 44.02 13.69
C LEU A 42 14.71 43.80 14.52
N GLY A 43 15.19 44.70 15.35
CA GLY A 43 14.45 45.71 16.12
C GLY A 43 14.59 45.41 17.61
N THR A 44 15.84 45.55 18.10
CA THR A 44 16.28 46.00 19.44
C THR A 44 15.31 45.97 20.64
N SER A 45 15.74 45.33 21.73
CA SER A 45 15.64 45.75 23.15
C SER A 45 16.08 44.58 24.04
N ARG A 46 16.82 44.67 25.14
CA ARG A 46 17.60 45.68 25.88
C ARG A 46 18.29 44.87 27.00
N PRO A 47 19.58 45.07 27.33
CA PRO A 47 20.12 44.56 28.59
C PRO A 47 19.77 45.52 29.75
N ARG A 48 19.55 44.94 30.94
CA ARG A 48 19.38 45.69 32.20
C ARG A 48 20.71 46.33 32.57
N VAL A 49 20.71 47.66 32.70
CA VAL A 49 21.76 48.41 33.38
C VAL A 49 21.17 48.95 34.66
N ALA A 50 21.69 48.49 35.80
CA ALA A 50 21.46 49.07 37.10
C ALA A 50 22.48 50.21 37.28
N VAL A 51 22.00 51.43 37.54
CA VAL A 51 22.83 52.56 37.98
C VAL A 51 22.29 53.05 39.32
N ARG A 52 23.12 52.91 40.34
CA ARG A 52 23.32 53.74 41.55
C ARG A 52 24.16 52.89 42.50
N SER A 53 25.14 53.38 43.25
CA SER A 53 25.71 54.71 43.43
C SER A 53 26.77 54.50 44.51
N ALA A 54 28.06 54.70 44.24
CA ALA A 54 29.06 54.95 45.29
C ALA A 54 30.43 55.16 44.65
N TYR A 55 30.90 56.40 44.62
CA TYR A 55 32.32 56.78 44.55
C TYR A 55 32.45 58.28 44.88
N PRO A 56 33.63 58.78 45.29
CA PRO A 56 33.88 59.13 46.69
C PRO A 56 34.21 60.62 46.87
N GLY A 57 33.85 61.16 48.03
CA GLY A 57 34.33 62.47 48.47
C GLY A 57 35.72 62.34 49.13
N PRO A 58 36.74 63.11 48.70
CA PRO A 58 38.05 63.10 49.33
C PRO A 58 38.14 64.07 50.53
N ALA A 59 38.99 63.67 51.48
CA ALA A 59 39.89 64.51 52.26
C ALA A 59 39.32 65.75 53.01
N GLY A 60 38.78 65.51 54.21
CA GLY A 60 38.72 66.52 55.26
C GLY A 60 40.09 66.71 55.91
N ALA A 61 40.94 67.54 55.31
CA ALA A 61 42.15 68.05 55.94
C ALA A 61 41.77 69.11 56.99
N GLY A 62 42.16 68.88 58.25
CA GLY A 62 41.96 69.85 59.32
C GLY A 62 42.95 71.01 59.28
N ILE A 63 42.60 72.11 59.95
CA ILE A 63 43.53 73.06 60.59
C ILE A 63 42.75 73.72 61.75
N ARG A 64 43.32 73.61 62.96
CA ARG A 64 42.99 74.42 64.14
C ARG A 64 43.90 75.64 64.15
N GLU A 65 43.28 76.77 64.54
CA GLU A 65 43.81 77.85 65.39
C GLU A 65 44.94 78.74 64.83
N VAL A 66 44.56 79.99 64.51
CA VAL A 66 45.48 81.13 64.41
C VAL A 66 44.88 82.30 65.20
N THR A 67 45.58 82.62 66.27
CA THR A 67 45.67 83.83 67.09
C THR A 67 44.90 85.07 66.59
N ILE A 68 43.93 85.51 67.38
CA ILE A 68 43.20 86.78 67.20
C ILE A 68 44.12 87.94 67.64
N ASN A 69 44.68 88.69 66.69
CA ASN A 69 45.27 89.99 66.94
C ASN A 69 44.16 91.03 67.17
N GLN A 70 44.07 91.58 68.38
CA GLN A 70 43.02 92.53 68.79
C GLN A 70 43.16 93.96 68.20
N ASN A 71 43.99 94.15 67.16
CA ASN A 71 44.24 95.44 66.50
C ASN A 71 43.79 95.52 65.03
N LEU A 72 42.94 94.60 64.55
CA LEU A 72 42.44 94.60 63.15
C LEU A 72 40.90 94.62 63.05
N LEU A 73 40.21 95.18 64.05
CA LEU A 73 38.77 95.47 64.01
C LEU A 73 38.49 96.88 63.45
N ALA A 74 39.03 97.17 62.28
CA ALA A 74 38.53 98.25 61.42
C ALA A 74 37.84 97.58 60.21
N PRO A 75 36.54 97.80 59.99
CA PRO A 75 35.87 97.29 58.80
C PRO A 75 36.59 97.80 57.54
N LEU A 76 37.27 96.92 56.82
CA LEU A 76 37.71 97.20 55.46
C LEU A 76 36.44 97.24 54.60
N HIS A 77 35.97 98.46 54.32
CA HIS A 77 34.96 98.75 53.32
C HIS A 77 35.58 98.41 51.95
N VAL A 78 35.45 97.15 51.55
CA VAL A 78 35.61 96.77 50.16
C VAL A 78 34.32 97.19 49.50
N ASP A 79 34.32 98.37 48.87
CA ASP A 79 33.33 98.74 47.88
C ASP A 79 33.36 97.66 46.78
N ILE A 80 32.57 96.60 46.98
CA ILE A 80 32.23 95.68 45.92
C ILE A 80 31.40 96.52 44.96
N ASP A 81 32.01 96.81 43.82
CA ASP A 81 31.43 97.55 42.70
C ASP A 81 29.92 97.23 42.58
N PRO A 82 29.01 98.23 42.70
CA PRO A 82 27.57 98.02 42.69
C PRO A 82 27.07 97.35 41.40
N SER A 83 27.85 97.39 40.33
CA SER A 83 27.58 96.64 39.09
C SER A 83 27.72 95.11 39.26
N ILE A 84 28.64 94.62 40.09
CA ILE A 84 28.88 93.18 40.31
C ILE A 84 27.81 92.56 41.21
N GLN A 85 27.27 93.32 42.17
CA GLN A 85 26.15 92.85 43.00
C GLN A 85 24.85 92.73 42.20
N GLN A 86 24.56 93.66 41.30
CA GLN A 86 23.40 93.56 40.39
C GLN A 86 23.52 92.33 39.48
N VAL A 87 24.68 92.10 38.85
CA VAL A 87 24.90 90.91 38.00
C VAL A 87 24.75 89.61 38.80
N ARG A 88 25.29 89.52 40.02
CA ARG A 88 25.10 88.32 40.86
C ARG A 88 23.65 88.12 41.31
N GLN A 89 22.89 89.19 41.50
CA GLN A 89 21.48 89.11 41.85
C GLN A 89 20.65 88.67 40.64
N GLU A 90 20.92 89.22 39.45
CA GLU A 90 20.32 88.80 38.19
C GLU A 90 20.67 87.34 37.86
N GLU A 91 21.93 86.91 38.01
CA GLU A 91 22.35 85.52 37.84
C GLU A 91 21.63 84.60 38.84
N ARG A 92 21.47 85.03 40.10
CA ARG A 92 20.75 84.26 41.12
C ARG A 92 19.26 84.15 40.80
N GLU A 93 18.64 85.20 40.28
CA GLU A 93 17.24 85.20 39.85
C GLU A 93 17.05 84.35 38.57
N GLN A 94 17.99 84.40 37.63
CA GLN A 94 18.01 83.52 36.46
C GLN A 94 18.18 82.05 36.88
N ILE A 95 19.10 81.74 37.79
CA ILE A 95 19.29 80.39 38.34
C ILE A 95 18.05 79.93 39.09
N LYS A 96 17.38 80.82 39.84
CA LYS A 96 16.11 80.50 40.52
C LYS A 96 15.00 80.20 39.51
N THR A 97 14.83 81.04 38.49
CA THR A 97 13.84 80.84 37.42
C THR A 97 14.13 79.55 36.65
N LEU A 98 15.40 79.23 36.42
CA LEU A 98 15.82 77.99 35.79
C LEU A 98 15.55 76.79 36.71
N ASN A 99 15.78 76.91 38.01
CA ASN A 99 15.45 75.88 39.00
C ASN A 99 13.95 75.63 39.09
N ASP A 100 13.13 76.69 39.10
CA ASP A 100 11.67 76.59 39.12
C ASP A 100 11.17 75.89 37.83
N LYS A 101 11.79 76.20 36.68
CA LYS A 101 11.55 75.47 35.43
C LYS A 101 11.99 74.00 35.54
N PHE A 102 13.15 73.70 36.11
CA PHE A 102 13.60 72.32 36.33
C PHE A 102 12.67 71.54 37.27
N ALA A 103 12.20 72.17 38.35
CA ALA A 103 11.21 71.58 39.25
C ALA A 103 9.92 71.24 38.50
N SER A 104 9.41 72.16 37.67
CA SER A 104 8.23 71.92 36.83
C SER A 104 8.43 70.78 35.82
N PHE A 105 9.63 70.65 35.24
CA PHE A 105 9.96 69.54 34.35
C PHE A 105 10.08 68.21 35.09
N ILE A 106 10.68 68.20 36.29
CA ILE A 106 10.76 67.01 37.14
C ILE A 106 9.37 66.52 37.51
N ASP A 107 8.47 67.43 37.90
CA ASP A 107 7.07 67.09 38.21
C ASP A 107 6.34 66.56 36.98
N LYS A 108 6.58 67.14 35.80
CA LYS A 108 6.01 66.64 34.54
C LYS A 108 6.52 65.25 34.18
N VAL A 109 7.81 64.97 34.37
CA VAL A 109 8.40 63.65 34.15
C VAL A 109 7.80 62.64 35.12
N ARG A 110 7.68 62.96 36.41
CA ARG A 110 7.04 62.07 37.40
C ARG A 110 5.59 61.77 37.07
N PHE A 111 4.83 62.78 36.62
CA PHE A 111 3.46 62.59 36.17
C PHE A 111 3.37 61.66 34.96
N LEU A 112 4.24 61.84 33.96
CA LEU A 112 4.30 60.97 32.79
C LEU A 112 4.77 59.54 33.13
N GLU A 113 5.71 59.38 34.05
CA GLU A 113 6.14 58.07 34.56
C GLU A 113 5.02 57.34 35.29
N GLN A 114 4.23 58.05 36.10
CA GLN A 114 3.05 57.49 36.75
C GLN A 114 1.98 57.09 35.73
N GLN A 115 1.73 57.92 34.72
CA GLN A 115 0.81 57.59 33.64
C GLN A 115 1.30 56.37 32.84
N ASN A 116 2.58 56.27 32.54
CA ASN A 116 3.15 55.10 31.86
C ASN A 116 3.02 53.83 32.68
N LYS A 117 3.31 53.86 34.00
CA LYS A 117 3.07 52.70 34.88
C LYS A 117 1.59 52.29 34.91
N LEU A 118 0.68 53.25 34.89
CA LEU A 118 -0.75 52.99 34.86
C LEU A 118 -1.18 52.38 33.50
N LEU A 119 -0.56 52.80 32.40
CA LEU A 119 -0.78 52.21 31.08
C LEU A 119 -0.17 50.80 30.98
N GLU A 120 1.01 50.56 31.54
CA GLU A 120 1.66 49.25 31.60
C GLU A 120 0.82 48.24 32.39
N THR A 121 0.29 48.65 33.54
CA THR A 121 -0.59 47.78 34.35
C THR A 121 -1.93 47.52 33.66
N LYS A 122 -2.54 48.52 33.02
CA LYS A 122 -3.74 48.33 32.18
C LYS A 122 -3.47 47.40 31.00
N TRP A 123 -2.32 47.54 30.34
CA TRP A 123 -1.92 46.67 29.25
C TRP A 123 -1.74 45.22 29.72
N ALA A 124 -1.06 45.01 30.85
CA ALA A 124 -0.89 43.67 31.44
C ALA A 124 -2.23 43.01 31.77
N LEU A 125 -3.16 43.75 32.39
CA LEU A 125 -4.50 43.24 32.71
C LEU A 125 -5.32 42.93 31.46
N LEU A 126 -5.24 43.75 30.41
CA LEU A 126 -5.91 43.49 29.14
C LEU A 126 -5.30 42.29 28.41
N GLN A 127 -3.98 42.11 28.49
CA GLN A 127 -3.28 40.95 27.92
C GLN A 127 -3.70 39.66 28.62
N GLU A 128 -3.75 39.67 29.96
CA GLU A 128 -4.17 38.54 30.78
C GLU A 128 -5.66 38.22 30.59
N GLN A 129 -6.51 39.24 30.47
CA GLN A 129 -7.92 39.06 30.16
C GLN A 129 -8.13 38.52 28.74
N LYS A 130 -7.30 38.92 27.77
CA LYS A 130 -7.34 38.41 26.40
C LYS A 130 -6.87 36.95 26.33
N SER A 131 -5.82 36.58 27.07
CA SER A 131 -5.35 35.20 27.14
C SER A 131 -6.30 34.27 27.91
N ALA A 132 -6.97 34.77 28.96
CA ALA A 132 -7.98 34.00 29.69
C ALA A 132 -9.31 33.84 28.92
N LYS A 133 -9.64 34.78 28.02
CA LYS A 133 -10.84 34.73 27.16
C LYS A 133 -10.58 34.10 25.78
N SER A 134 -9.32 33.93 25.37
CA SER A 134 -8.94 33.07 24.25
C SER A 134 -8.70 31.65 24.77
N SER A 135 -9.39 30.58 24.39
CA SER A 135 -10.44 30.39 23.40
C SER A 135 -11.03 29.00 23.68
N CYS A 136 -12.26 28.92 24.22
CA CYS A 136 -12.98 27.65 24.32
C CYS A 136 -13.49 27.19 22.93
N VAL A 137 -13.64 28.14 22.01
CA VAL A 137 -14.23 27.95 20.68
C VAL A 137 -13.43 26.97 19.80
N PRO A 138 -12.09 27.04 19.68
CA PRO A 138 -11.30 26.06 18.94
C PRO A 138 -11.45 24.64 19.49
N GLY A 139 -11.47 24.46 20.82
CA GLY A 139 -11.65 23.14 21.43
C GLY A 139 -13.02 22.52 21.14
N ILE A 140 -14.08 23.33 21.05
CA ILE A 140 -15.41 22.86 20.64
C ILE A 140 -15.39 22.42 19.17
N PHE A 141 -14.79 23.20 18.28
CA PHE A 141 -14.67 22.82 16.87
C PHE A 141 -13.78 21.59 16.69
N GLU A 142 -12.68 21.46 17.42
CA GLU A 142 -11.82 20.28 17.41
C GLU A 142 -12.57 19.03 17.89
N ALA A 143 -13.37 19.13 18.96
CA ALA A 143 -14.21 18.02 19.43
C ALA A 143 -15.28 17.62 18.40
N GLN A 144 -15.91 18.59 17.72
CA GLN A 144 -16.85 18.32 16.64
C GLN A 144 -16.17 17.67 15.42
N ILE A 145 -14.99 18.15 15.03
CA ILE A 145 -14.17 17.56 13.96
C ILE A 145 -13.77 16.12 14.32
N ALA A 146 -13.35 15.88 15.57
CA ALA A 146 -13.02 14.53 16.05
C ALA A 146 -14.24 13.60 16.04
N GLY A 147 -15.42 14.10 16.45
CA GLY A 147 -16.68 13.37 16.38
C GLY A 147 -17.05 12.98 14.95
N LEU A 148 -16.98 13.91 14.01
CA LEU A 148 -17.24 13.67 12.59
C LEU A 148 -16.24 12.68 11.97
N ARG A 149 -14.95 12.77 12.33
CA ARG A 149 -13.92 11.80 11.89
C ARG A 149 -14.23 10.39 12.38
N LYS A 150 -14.62 10.24 13.65
CA LYS A 150 -15.01 8.94 14.21
C LYS A 150 -16.26 8.37 13.52
N GLN A 151 -17.23 9.22 13.18
CA GLN A 151 -18.41 8.79 12.41
C GLN A 151 -18.02 8.34 11.00
N LEU A 152 -17.11 9.06 10.33
CA LEU A 152 -16.60 8.68 9.02
C LEU A 152 -15.87 7.33 9.05
N GLU A 153 -15.01 7.12 10.05
CA GLU A 153 -14.31 5.84 10.26
C GLU A 153 -15.30 4.69 10.51
N GLY A 154 -16.34 4.93 11.33
CA GLY A 154 -17.40 3.94 11.55
C GLY A 154 -18.15 3.58 10.27
N LEU A 155 -18.57 4.59 9.49
CA LEU A 155 -19.23 4.37 8.20
C LEU A 155 -18.32 3.67 7.18
N GLN A 156 -17.03 3.96 7.20
CA GLN A 156 -16.06 3.31 6.32
C GLN A 156 -15.90 1.82 6.67
N MET A 157 -15.85 1.49 7.97
CA MET A 157 -15.81 0.09 8.42
C MET A 157 -17.09 -0.68 8.09
N ASP A 158 -18.26 -0.06 8.28
CA ASP A 158 -19.52 -0.65 7.86
C ASP A 158 -19.60 -0.82 6.34
N GLY A 159 -19.10 0.15 5.58
CA GLY A 159 -18.98 0.07 4.12
C GLY A 159 -18.13 -1.13 3.70
N SER A 160 -16.93 -1.27 4.27
CA SER A 160 -16.05 -2.42 3.99
C SER A 160 -16.68 -3.76 4.41
N ARG A 161 -17.40 -3.81 5.53
CA ARG A 161 -18.14 -5.02 5.95
C ARG A 161 -19.23 -5.39 4.94
N LEU A 162 -20.03 -4.41 4.51
CA LEU A 162 -21.09 -4.62 3.52
C LEU A 162 -20.53 -4.99 2.14
N GLU A 163 -19.36 -4.47 1.75
CA GLU A 163 -18.67 -4.87 0.52
C GLU A 163 -18.25 -6.35 0.55
N VAL A 164 -17.79 -6.85 1.70
CA VAL A 164 -17.47 -8.28 1.88
C VAL A 164 -18.73 -9.14 1.83
N GLU A 165 -19.80 -8.73 2.51
CA GLU A 165 -21.10 -9.42 2.46
C GLU A 165 -21.67 -9.45 1.02
N LEU A 166 -21.59 -8.33 0.30
CA LEU A 166 -22.02 -8.23 -1.09
C LEU A 166 -21.22 -9.18 -1.98
N ARG A 167 -19.90 -9.22 -1.82
CA ARG A 167 -19.04 -10.15 -2.56
C ARG A 167 -19.40 -11.60 -2.25
N GLY A 168 -19.60 -11.95 -0.99
CA GLY A 168 -20.02 -13.29 -0.59
C GLY A 168 -21.37 -13.70 -1.18
N VAL A 169 -22.33 -12.77 -1.27
CA VAL A 169 -23.61 -13.01 -1.94
C VAL A 169 -23.44 -13.14 -3.45
N GLN A 170 -22.57 -12.34 -4.08
CA GLN A 170 -22.25 -12.45 -5.51
C GLN A 170 -21.64 -13.81 -5.84
N ASP A 171 -20.64 -14.26 -5.07
CA ASP A 171 -20.02 -15.57 -5.23
C ASP A 171 -21.06 -16.70 -5.12
N LEU A 172 -21.96 -16.60 -4.13
CA LEU A 172 -23.05 -17.57 -3.96
C LEU A 172 -24.03 -17.59 -5.15
N VAL A 173 -24.36 -16.41 -5.70
CA VAL A 173 -25.22 -16.30 -6.89
C VAL A 173 -24.53 -16.90 -8.11
N GLU A 174 -23.24 -16.65 -8.30
CA GLU A 174 -22.45 -17.26 -9.37
C GLU A 174 -22.38 -18.79 -9.21
N ASP A 175 -22.16 -19.30 -8.01
CA ASP A 175 -22.19 -20.73 -7.72
C ASP A 175 -23.54 -21.38 -8.06
N PHE A 176 -24.65 -20.72 -7.71
CA PHE A 176 -25.98 -21.22 -8.08
C PHE A 176 -26.20 -21.16 -9.59
N LYS A 177 -25.79 -20.08 -10.25
CA LYS A 177 -25.87 -19.95 -11.71
C LYS A 177 -25.12 -21.09 -12.40
N ASN A 178 -23.89 -21.37 -11.98
CA ASN A 178 -23.07 -22.47 -12.52
C ASN A 178 -23.76 -23.82 -12.30
N LYS A 179 -24.33 -24.07 -11.11
CA LYS A 179 -25.11 -25.29 -10.84
C LYS A 179 -26.34 -25.42 -11.72
N TYR A 180 -27.05 -24.31 -12.00
CA TYR A 180 -28.20 -24.32 -12.91
C TYR A 180 -27.78 -24.59 -14.36
N GLU A 181 -26.69 -23.99 -14.83
CA GLU A 181 -26.13 -24.25 -16.16
C GLU A 181 -25.72 -25.72 -16.30
N ASP A 182 -25.02 -26.28 -15.30
CA ASP A 182 -24.68 -27.70 -15.25
C ASP A 182 -25.90 -28.61 -15.30
N GLU A 183 -26.96 -28.27 -14.56
CA GLU A 183 -28.18 -29.08 -14.53
C GLU A 183 -28.95 -29.00 -15.85
N ILE A 184 -28.98 -27.83 -16.50
CA ILE A 184 -29.50 -27.68 -17.86
C ILE A 184 -28.71 -28.54 -18.85
N ASN A 185 -27.38 -28.54 -18.73
CA ASN A 185 -26.51 -29.36 -19.59
C ASN A 185 -26.75 -30.86 -19.35
N ARG A 186 -26.83 -31.31 -18.10
CA ARG A 186 -27.15 -32.71 -17.76
C ARG A 186 -28.53 -33.12 -18.29
N ARG A 187 -29.54 -32.28 -18.10
CA ARG A 187 -30.89 -32.50 -18.63
C ARG A 187 -30.87 -32.62 -20.15
N THR A 188 -30.19 -31.71 -20.84
CA THR A 188 -30.09 -31.71 -22.30
C THR A 188 -29.37 -32.97 -22.80
N ALA A 189 -28.31 -33.42 -22.11
CA ALA A 189 -27.61 -34.66 -22.41
C ALA A 189 -28.54 -35.88 -22.24
N ALA A 190 -29.27 -35.97 -21.13
CA ALA A 190 -30.24 -37.04 -20.90
C ALA A 190 -31.40 -37.03 -21.91
N GLU A 191 -31.90 -35.85 -22.30
CA GLU A 191 -32.92 -35.70 -23.34
C GLU A 191 -32.39 -36.16 -24.71
N ASN A 192 -31.13 -35.84 -25.04
CA ASN A 192 -30.48 -36.32 -26.27
C ASN A 192 -30.31 -37.85 -26.26
N GLU A 193 -29.85 -38.44 -25.16
CA GLU A 193 -29.75 -39.89 -24.98
C GLU A 193 -31.12 -40.56 -25.12
N PHE A 194 -32.17 -40.00 -24.52
CA PHE A 194 -33.53 -40.49 -24.65
C PHE A 194 -34.01 -40.48 -26.10
N VAL A 195 -33.72 -39.42 -26.87
CA VAL A 195 -34.06 -39.35 -28.29
C VAL A 195 -33.33 -40.42 -29.11
N VAL A 196 -32.06 -40.71 -28.79
CA VAL A 196 -31.31 -41.80 -29.43
C VAL A 196 -31.91 -43.16 -29.08
N LEU A 197 -32.15 -43.42 -27.79
CA LEU A 197 -32.79 -44.67 -27.33
C LEU A 197 -34.15 -44.88 -27.98
N LYS A 198 -34.94 -43.83 -28.17
CA LYS A 198 -36.22 -43.93 -28.90
C LYS A 198 -36.02 -44.38 -30.34
N LYS A 199 -35.04 -43.81 -31.05
CA LYS A 199 -34.71 -44.23 -32.43
C LYS A 199 -34.25 -45.69 -32.47
N ASP A 200 -33.45 -46.12 -31.50
CA ASP A 200 -32.98 -47.50 -31.42
C ASP A 200 -34.12 -48.47 -31.14
N VAL A 201 -35.08 -48.09 -30.28
CA VAL A 201 -36.32 -48.86 -30.03
C VAL A 201 -37.18 -48.94 -31.29
N ASP A 202 -37.38 -47.83 -32.00
CA ASP A 202 -38.13 -47.80 -33.26
C ASP A 202 -37.45 -48.69 -34.32
N ALA A 203 -36.12 -48.63 -34.44
CA ALA A 203 -35.35 -49.48 -35.35
C ALA A 203 -35.44 -50.97 -34.99
N ALA A 204 -35.33 -51.30 -33.69
CA ALA A 204 -35.51 -52.66 -33.21
C ALA A 204 -36.94 -53.18 -33.46
N TYR A 205 -37.96 -52.33 -33.32
CA TYR A 205 -39.34 -52.67 -33.62
C TYR A 205 -39.54 -52.93 -35.12
N MET A 206 -38.99 -52.08 -36.00
CA MET A 206 -39.04 -52.32 -37.45
C MET A 206 -38.38 -53.66 -37.83
N ASN A 207 -37.19 -53.94 -37.29
CA ASN A 207 -36.50 -55.22 -37.50
C ASN A 207 -37.34 -56.41 -36.99
N LYS A 208 -37.99 -56.26 -35.83
CA LYS A 208 -38.89 -57.28 -35.29
C LYS A 208 -40.04 -57.56 -36.26
N VAL A 209 -40.73 -56.53 -36.75
CA VAL A 209 -41.86 -56.66 -37.68
C VAL A 209 -41.40 -57.32 -39.00
N GLU A 210 -40.22 -56.94 -39.52
CA GLU A 210 -39.64 -57.59 -40.70
C GLU A 210 -39.33 -59.08 -40.49
N LEU A 211 -38.84 -59.44 -39.31
CA LEU A 211 -38.60 -60.84 -38.95
C LEU A 211 -39.89 -61.62 -38.76
N GLU A 212 -40.93 -61.03 -38.14
CA GLU A 212 -42.26 -61.64 -38.04
C GLU A 212 -42.85 -61.91 -39.42
N ALA A 213 -42.76 -60.95 -40.35
CA ALA A 213 -43.21 -61.15 -41.73
C ALA A 213 -42.46 -62.27 -42.46
N LYS A 214 -41.16 -62.45 -42.21
CA LYS A 214 -40.38 -63.57 -42.76
C LYS A 214 -40.80 -64.91 -42.16
N VAL A 215 -41.10 -64.94 -40.85
CA VAL A 215 -41.61 -66.15 -40.18
C VAL A 215 -42.96 -66.54 -40.76
N ASP A 216 -43.88 -65.59 -40.95
CA ASP A 216 -45.19 -65.84 -41.55
C ASP A 216 -45.05 -66.36 -42.99
N ALA A 217 -44.21 -65.72 -43.81
CA ALA A 217 -43.95 -66.17 -45.19
C ALA A 217 -43.38 -67.60 -45.24
N LEU A 218 -42.41 -67.94 -44.39
CA LEU A 218 -41.87 -69.30 -44.29
C LEU A 218 -42.92 -70.30 -43.79
N ASN A 219 -43.81 -69.89 -42.89
CA ASN A 219 -44.88 -70.74 -42.40
C ASN A 219 -45.92 -71.02 -43.50
N ASP A 220 -46.23 -70.03 -44.34
CA ASP A 220 -47.07 -70.19 -45.53
C ASP A 220 -46.43 -71.15 -46.55
N GLU A 221 -45.12 -71.04 -46.79
CA GLU A 221 -44.38 -71.99 -47.63
C GLU A 221 -44.44 -73.42 -47.07
N ILE A 222 -44.23 -73.59 -45.76
CA ILE A 222 -44.34 -74.89 -45.08
C ILE A 222 -45.75 -75.46 -45.24
N ASN A 223 -46.79 -74.64 -45.06
CA ASN A 223 -48.17 -75.08 -45.21
C ASN A 223 -48.48 -75.45 -46.66
N PHE A 224 -47.99 -74.69 -47.63
CA PHE A 224 -48.08 -75.03 -49.05
C PHE A 224 -47.46 -76.41 -49.33
N PHE A 225 -46.21 -76.65 -48.90
CA PHE A 225 -45.56 -77.95 -49.09
C PHE A 225 -46.32 -79.10 -48.42
N LYS A 226 -46.87 -78.90 -47.22
CA LYS A 226 -47.71 -79.92 -46.56
C LYS A 226 -48.96 -80.24 -47.38
N THR A 227 -49.70 -79.21 -47.82
CA THR A 227 -50.91 -79.41 -48.63
C THR A 227 -50.61 -80.07 -49.97
N LEU A 228 -49.50 -79.69 -50.63
CA LEU A 228 -49.06 -80.31 -51.87
C LEU A 228 -48.74 -81.79 -51.67
N SER A 229 -47.93 -82.13 -50.65
CA SER A 229 -47.61 -83.53 -50.34
C SER A 229 -48.84 -84.35 -49.97
N GLU A 230 -49.80 -83.78 -49.24
CA GLU A 230 -51.08 -84.46 -48.95
C GLU A 230 -51.87 -84.72 -50.24
N MET A 231 -51.96 -83.73 -51.14
CA MET A 231 -52.64 -83.90 -52.43
C MET A 231 -51.96 -84.95 -53.31
N GLU A 232 -50.64 -84.89 -53.47
CA GLU A 232 -49.87 -85.88 -54.24
C GLU A 232 -50.06 -87.29 -53.69
N LEU A 233 -50.07 -87.46 -52.36
CA LEU A 233 -50.37 -88.74 -51.73
C LEU A 233 -51.78 -89.23 -52.06
N THR A 234 -52.80 -88.37 -52.01
CA THR A 234 -54.18 -88.75 -52.37
C THR A 234 -54.33 -89.08 -53.85
N GLU A 235 -53.64 -88.36 -54.73
CA GLU A 235 -53.65 -88.63 -56.17
C GLU A 235 -52.97 -89.96 -56.48
N LEU A 236 -51.78 -90.21 -55.94
CA LEU A 236 -51.10 -91.50 -56.07
C LEU A 236 -51.95 -92.65 -55.53
N GLN A 237 -52.65 -92.43 -54.41
CA GLN A 237 -53.59 -93.42 -53.87
C GLN A 237 -54.78 -93.65 -54.80
N SER A 238 -55.31 -92.61 -55.44
CA SER A 238 -56.35 -92.71 -56.49
C SER A 238 -55.84 -93.48 -57.70
N GLN A 239 -54.66 -93.13 -58.21
CA GLN A 239 -54.05 -93.80 -59.37
C GLN A 239 -53.81 -95.29 -59.11
N ILE A 240 -53.39 -95.65 -57.89
CA ILE A 240 -53.26 -97.06 -57.48
C ILE A 240 -54.64 -97.75 -57.47
N SER A 241 -55.70 -97.08 -57.03
CA SER A 241 -57.07 -97.64 -57.09
C SER A 241 -57.64 -97.69 -58.52
N ASP A 242 -57.38 -96.71 -59.37
CA ASP A 242 -57.89 -96.62 -60.74
C ASP A 242 -57.19 -97.60 -61.68
N THR A 243 -55.88 -97.83 -61.50
CA THR A 243 -55.12 -98.84 -62.24
C THR A 243 -55.48 -100.28 -61.82
N SER A 244 -56.15 -100.45 -60.67
CA SER A 244 -56.66 -101.76 -60.22
C SER A 244 -57.94 -102.20 -60.95
N VAL A 245 -58.52 -101.36 -61.82
CA VAL A 245 -59.69 -101.70 -62.64
C VAL A 245 -59.27 -101.84 -64.10
N VAL A 246 -59.13 -103.09 -64.50
CA VAL A 246 -58.83 -103.55 -65.86
C VAL A 246 -59.82 -102.93 -66.87
N LEU A 247 -59.33 -102.06 -67.73
CA LEU A 247 -60.04 -101.60 -68.93
C LEU A 247 -59.52 -102.36 -70.15
N SER A 248 -60.28 -103.38 -70.55
CA SER A 248 -60.20 -103.96 -71.89
C SER A 248 -60.89 -102.99 -72.86
N MET A 249 -60.12 -102.18 -73.58
CA MET A 249 -60.62 -101.37 -74.69
C MET A 249 -60.66 -102.21 -75.97
N ASP A 250 -61.86 -102.58 -76.41
CA ASP A 250 -62.10 -103.02 -77.78
C ASP A 250 -62.26 -101.79 -78.69
N ASN A 251 -61.12 -101.30 -79.19
CA ASN A 251 -61.04 -100.27 -80.22
C ASN A 251 -61.30 -100.90 -81.60
N ASN A 252 -62.53 -100.81 -82.09
CA ASN A 252 -62.77 -101.01 -83.51
C ASN A 252 -63.71 -99.93 -84.06
N ARG A 253 -63.12 -98.78 -84.36
CA ARG A 253 -63.66 -97.83 -85.33
C ARG A 253 -62.55 -97.59 -86.33
N SER A 254 -62.83 -97.75 -87.62
CA SER A 254 -61.87 -97.46 -88.68
C SER A 254 -61.38 -96.03 -88.54
N LEU A 255 -60.16 -95.90 -88.03
CA LEU A 255 -59.44 -94.64 -87.90
C LEU A 255 -58.83 -94.33 -89.27
N ASP A 256 -59.06 -93.11 -89.76
CA ASP A 256 -58.32 -92.58 -90.90
C ASP A 256 -56.87 -92.37 -90.47
N LEU A 257 -56.06 -93.40 -90.69
CA LEU A 257 -54.67 -93.44 -90.26
C LEU A 257 -53.87 -92.31 -90.90
N ASP A 258 -54.20 -91.91 -92.14
CA ASP A 258 -53.48 -90.87 -92.85
C ASP A 258 -53.81 -89.47 -92.29
N GLY A 259 -55.09 -89.20 -91.99
CA GLY A 259 -55.52 -87.98 -91.32
C GLY A 259 -54.91 -87.81 -89.92
N ILE A 260 -54.88 -88.89 -89.13
CA ILE A 260 -54.28 -88.90 -87.79
C ILE A 260 -52.76 -88.75 -87.87
N ILE A 261 -52.08 -89.41 -88.81
CA ILE A 261 -50.63 -89.25 -88.98
C ILE A 261 -50.30 -87.81 -89.40
N ALA A 262 -51.11 -87.18 -90.26
CA ALA A 262 -50.93 -85.79 -90.65
C ALA A 262 -51.16 -84.82 -89.47
N GLU A 263 -52.20 -85.04 -88.68
CA GLU A 263 -52.50 -84.23 -87.48
C GLU A 263 -51.43 -84.40 -86.40
N VAL A 264 -50.96 -85.63 -86.15
CA VAL A 264 -49.86 -85.93 -85.23
C VAL A 264 -48.57 -85.23 -85.70
N ARG A 265 -48.24 -85.28 -87.00
CA ARG A 265 -47.10 -84.54 -87.55
C ARG A 265 -47.23 -83.03 -87.36
N ALA A 266 -48.40 -82.47 -87.63
CA ALA A 266 -48.66 -81.04 -87.42
C ALA A 266 -48.54 -80.65 -85.95
N GLN A 267 -49.02 -81.48 -85.01
CA GLN A 267 -48.85 -81.24 -83.58
C GLN A 267 -47.38 -81.32 -83.13
N TYR A 268 -46.59 -82.27 -83.67
CA TYR A 268 -45.16 -82.33 -83.38
C TYR A 268 -44.40 -81.13 -83.94
N GLU A 269 -44.73 -80.66 -85.14
CA GLU A 269 -44.17 -79.41 -85.69
C GLU A 269 -44.56 -78.20 -84.83
N ASP A 270 -45.81 -78.10 -84.41
CA ASP A 270 -46.30 -77.04 -83.52
C ASP A 270 -45.59 -77.06 -82.14
N ILE A 271 -45.43 -78.24 -81.54
CA ILE A 271 -44.74 -78.41 -80.26
C ILE A 271 -43.25 -78.06 -80.41
N ALA A 272 -42.61 -78.49 -81.50
CA ALA A 272 -41.21 -78.14 -81.78
C ALA A 272 -41.04 -76.63 -82.01
N ASN A 273 -41.97 -75.99 -82.72
CA ASN A 273 -41.97 -74.54 -82.96
C ASN A 273 -42.24 -73.76 -81.66
N ARG A 274 -43.19 -74.18 -80.82
CA ARG A 274 -43.44 -73.57 -79.51
C ARG A 274 -42.22 -73.72 -78.59
N SER A 275 -41.63 -74.90 -78.51
CA SER A 275 -40.44 -75.13 -77.68
C SER A 275 -39.25 -74.29 -78.14
N ARG A 276 -39.08 -74.11 -79.46
CA ARG A 276 -38.08 -73.20 -80.01
C ARG A 276 -38.36 -71.74 -79.65
N ALA A 277 -39.59 -71.27 -79.83
CA ALA A 277 -39.97 -69.89 -79.52
C ALA A 277 -39.87 -69.58 -78.02
N GLU A 278 -40.23 -70.53 -77.17
CA GLU A 278 -40.08 -70.44 -75.71
C GLU A 278 -38.60 -70.39 -75.30
N ALA A 279 -37.75 -71.22 -75.91
CA ALA A 279 -36.31 -71.17 -75.66
C ALA A 279 -35.71 -69.83 -76.10
N GLU A 280 -36.05 -69.35 -77.30
CA GLU A 280 -35.60 -68.05 -77.82
C GLU A 280 -36.07 -66.89 -76.91
N ALA A 281 -37.34 -66.87 -76.50
CA ALA A 281 -37.88 -65.88 -75.57
C ALA A 281 -37.23 -65.94 -74.19
N TRP A 282 -36.95 -67.15 -73.69
CA TRP A 282 -36.25 -67.36 -72.43
C TRP A 282 -34.82 -66.82 -72.48
N TYR A 283 -34.07 -67.13 -73.55
CA TYR A 283 -32.72 -66.61 -73.76
C TYR A 283 -32.71 -65.08 -73.91
N GLN A 284 -33.69 -64.51 -74.61
CA GLN A 284 -33.79 -63.08 -74.78
C GLN A 284 -34.07 -62.37 -73.45
N THR A 285 -35.01 -62.89 -72.66
CA THR A 285 -35.29 -62.38 -71.30
C THR A 285 -34.06 -62.50 -70.39
N LYS A 286 -33.33 -63.63 -70.46
CA LYS A 286 -32.08 -63.81 -69.70
C LYS A 286 -31.00 -62.83 -70.14
N PHE A 287 -30.85 -62.58 -71.43
CA PHE A 287 -29.90 -61.61 -71.94
C PHE A 287 -30.23 -60.18 -71.48
N GLU A 288 -31.50 -59.78 -71.59
CA GLU A 288 -31.97 -58.45 -71.14
C GLU A 288 -31.79 -58.25 -69.63
N THR A 289 -32.11 -59.27 -68.82
CA THR A 289 -31.91 -59.19 -67.36
C THR A 289 -30.42 -59.08 -67.00
N LEU A 290 -29.54 -59.84 -67.65
CA LEU A 290 -28.10 -59.74 -67.45
C LEU A 290 -27.55 -58.40 -67.92
N GLN A 291 -28.03 -57.87 -69.05
CA GLN A 291 -27.65 -56.55 -69.55
C GLN A 291 -28.10 -55.43 -68.60
N ALA A 292 -29.33 -55.50 -68.08
CA ALA A 292 -29.84 -54.55 -67.10
C ALA A 292 -29.08 -54.63 -65.77
N GLN A 293 -28.73 -55.82 -65.30
CA GLN A 293 -27.90 -56.02 -64.11
C GLN A 293 -26.49 -55.46 -64.30
N ALA A 294 -25.85 -55.73 -65.44
CA ALA A 294 -24.54 -55.17 -65.76
C ALA A 294 -24.57 -53.64 -65.82
N GLY A 295 -25.64 -53.04 -66.37
CA GLY A 295 -25.88 -51.60 -66.35
C GLY A 295 -25.98 -51.04 -64.94
N LYS A 296 -26.83 -51.64 -64.09
CA LYS A 296 -26.99 -51.25 -62.68
C LYS A 296 -25.68 -51.33 -61.90
N HIS A 297 -24.93 -52.43 -62.04
CA HIS A 297 -23.63 -52.57 -61.39
C HIS A 297 -22.62 -51.52 -61.89
N GLY A 298 -22.66 -51.16 -63.18
CA GLY A 298 -21.84 -50.07 -63.72
C GLY A 298 -22.21 -48.71 -63.13
N ASP A 299 -23.50 -48.42 -62.97
CA ASP A 299 -24.00 -47.20 -62.35
C ASP A 299 -23.68 -47.14 -60.86
N ASP A 300 -23.83 -48.24 -60.12
CA ASP A 300 -23.47 -48.33 -58.70
C ASP A 300 -21.97 -48.10 -58.48
N LEU A 301 -21.11 -48.70 -59.33
CA LEU A 301 -19.67 -48.45 -59.30
C LEU A 301 -19.33 -46.99 -59.62
N ARG A 302 -20.09 -46.34 -60.51
CA ARG A 302 -19.90 -44.93 -60.82
C ARG A 302 -20.35 -44.03 -59.66
N ASN A 303 -21.45 -44.35 -59.01
CA ASN A 303 -21.97 -43.63 -57.85
C ASN A 303 -21.00 -43.72 -56.67
N THR A 304 -20.57 -44.93 -56.30
CA THR A 304 -19.56 -45.14 -55.24
C THR A 304 -18.24 -44.43 -55.56
N ARG A 305 -17.79 -44.43 -56.83
CA ARG A 305 -16.61 -43.66 -57.25
C ARG A 305 -16.80 -42.15 -57.07
N ASN A 306 -17.98 -41.62 -57.37
CA ASN A 306 -18.30 -40.20 -57.16
C ASN A 306 -18.32 -39.85 -55.67
N GLU A 307 -18.95 -40.69 -54.83
CA GLU A 307 -18.98 -40.53 -53.37
C GLU A 307 -17.56 -40.54 -52.79
N ILE A 308 -16.71 -41.48 -53.22
CA ILE A 308 -15.29 -41.51 -52.82
C ILE A 308 -14.58 -40.20 -53.20
N ALA A 309 -14.84 -39.67 -54.40
CA ALA A 309 -14.26 -38.40 -54.83
C ALA A 309 -14.78 -37.20 -54.02
N GLU A 310 -16.06 -37.18 -53.66
CA GLU A 310 -16.66 -36.14 -52.81
C GLU A 310 -16.12 -36.18 -51.38
N MET A 311 -16.04 -37.38 -50.79
CA MET A 311 -15.44 -37.58 -49.48
C MET A 311 -13.96 -37.19 -49.49
N SER A 312 -13.22 -37.52 -50.55
CA SER A 312 -11.82 -37.10 -50.71
C SER A 312 -11.69 -35.57 -50.76
N ARG A 313 -12.59 -34.86 -51.46
CA ARG A 313 -12.62 -33.39 -51.46
C ARG A 313 -13.01 -32.80 -50.11
N ALA A 314 -13.91 -33.44 -49.37
CA ALA A 314 -14.28 -33.02 -48.03
C ALA A 314 -13.11 -33.16 -47.05
N VAL A 315 -12.38 -34.28 -47.11
CA VAL A 315 -11.17 -34.51 -46.32
C VAL A 315 -10.11 -33.44 -46.62
N GLN A 316 -9.87 -33.11 -47.89
CA GLN A 316 -8.92 -32.05 -48.26
C GLN A 316 -9.33 -30.67 -47.73
N ARG A 317 -10.62 -30.33 -47.78
CA ARG A 317 -11.14 -29.06 -47.22
C ARG A 317 -10.95 -29.01 -45.70
N LEU A 318 -11.35 -30.05 -44.98
CA LEU A 318 -11.16 -30.14 -43.54
C LEU A 318 -9.67 -30.09 -43.15
N GLN A 319 -8.80 -30.74 -43.91
CA GLN A 319 -7.35 -30.68 -43.68
C GLN A 319 -6.83 -29.25 -43.83
N ALA A 320 -7.27 -28.52 -44.86
CA ALA A 320 -6.90 -27.12 -45.04
C ALA A 320 -7.43 -26.20 -43.93
N GLU A 321 -8.65 -26.44 -43.43
CA GLU A 321 -9.23 -25.74 -42.28
C GLU A 321 -8.44 -26.02 -40.98
N ILE A 322 -8.04 -27.27 -40.76
CA ILE A 322 -7.18 -27.66 -39.64
C ILE A 322 -5.85 -26.92 -39.72
N ASP A 323 -5.21 -26.89 -40.88
CA ASP A 323 -3.90 -26.25 -41.04
C ASP A 323 -4.01 -24.72 -40.93
N ASN A 324 -5.09 -24.11 -41.42
CA ASN A 324 -5.38 -22.69 -41.19
C ASN A 324 -5.57 -22.38 -39.69
N THR A 325 -6.34 -23.20 -38.98
CA THR A 325 -6.58 -23.04 -37.54
C THR A 325 -5.29 -23.23 -36.74
N LYS A 326 -4.45 -24.21 -37.10
CA LYS A 326 -3.11 -24.38 -36.52
C LYS A 326 -2.23 -23.16 -36.73
N ASN A 327 -2.24 -22.58 -37.94
CA ASN A 327 -1.49 -21.36 -38.24
C ASN A 327 -2.01 -20.15 -37.44
N GLN A 328 -3.33 -20.03 -37.25
CA GLN A 328 -3.91 -18.99 -36.40
C GLN A 328 -3.50 -19.17 -34.94
N ARG A 329 -3.56 -20.40 -34.42
CA ARG A 329 -3.11 -20.73 -33.07
C ARG A 329 -1.64 -20.36 -32.88
N ALA A 330 -0.75 -20.76 -33.79
CA ALA A 330 0.67 -20.43 -33.72
C ALA A 330 0.92 -18.91 -33.75
N LYS A 331 0.16 -18.15 -34.54
CA LYS A 331 0.24 -16.68 -34.56
C LYS A 331 -0.21 -16.06 -33.23
N LEU A 332 -1.28 -16.58 -32.62
CA LEU A 332 -1.75 -16.11 -31.33
C LEU A 332 -0.78 -16.48 -30.20
N GLU A 333 -0.23 -17.69 -30.20
CA GLU A 333 0.81 -18.11 -29.26
C GLU A 333 2.06 -17.22 -29.36
N ALA A 334 2.50 -16.89 -30.57
CA ALA A 334 3.60 -15.94 -30.77
C ALA A 334 3.27 -14.53 -30.26
N ALA A 335 2.05 -14.02 -30.53
CA ALA A 335 1.62 -12.72 -30.05
C ALA A 335 1.51 -12.65 -28.50
N ILE A 336 1.09 -13.75 -27.87
CA ILE A 336 1.07 -13.90 -26.40
C ILE A 336 2.49 -13.86 -25.87
N ALA A 337 3.41 -14.67 -26.41
CA ALA A 337 4.80 -14.72 -25.98
C ALA A 337 5.49 -13.34 -26.09
N GLU A 338 5.28 -12.61 -27.19
CA GLU A 338 5.80 -11.25 -27.33
C GLU A 338 5.17 -10.25 -26.34
N ALA A 339 3.88 -10.41 -26.02
CA ALA A 339 3.20 -9.58 -25.04
C ALA A 339 3.70 -9.84 -23.61
N GLU A 340 3.94 -11.10 -23.28
CA GLU A 340 4.57 -11.53 -22.02
C GLU A 340 5.99 -10.98 -21.92
N GLU A 341 6.83 -11.13 -22.94
CA GLU A 341 8.19 -10.59 -22.95
C GLU A 341 8.19 -9.06 -22.78
N ARG A 342 7.34 -8.35 -23.53
CA ARG A 342 7.18 -6.88 -23.38
C ARG A 342 6.72 -6.50 -21.98
N GLY A 343 5.80 -7.27 -21.39
CA GLY A 343 5.34 -7.09 -20.02
C GLY A 343 6.44 -7.30 -18.99
N GLU A 344 7.20 -8.39 -19.11
CA GLU A 344 8.34 -8.69 -18.24
C GLU A 344 9.42 -7.62 -18.29
N LEU A 345 9.75 -7.10 -19.49
CA LEU A 345 10.71 -6.01 -19.65
C LEU A 345 10.23 -4.74 -18.96
N ALA A 346 8.94 -4.39 -19.08
CA ALA A 346 8.37 -3.24 -18.40
C ALA A 346 8.39 -3.40 -16.86
N LEU A 347 8.12 -4.61 -16.35
CA LEU A 347 8.23 -4.92 -14.93
C LEU A 347 9.68 -4.82 -14.43
N LYS A 348 10.64 -5.36 -15.19
CA LYS A 348 12.07 -5.24 -14.86
C LYS A 348 12.52 -3.78 -14.80
N ASP A 349 12.11 -2.94 -15.74
CA ASP A 349 12.41 -1.50 -15.73
C ASP A 349 11.75 -0.77 -14.53
N ALA A 350 10.50 -1.10 -14.20
CA ALA A 350 9.83 -0.55 -13.02
C ALA A 350 10.52 -0.96 -11.70
N HIS A 351 10.91 -2.23 -11.57
CA HIS A 351 11.67 -2.71 -10.42
C HIS A 351 13.04 -2.05 -10.31
N ALA A 352 13.77 -1.89 -11.41
CA ALA A 352 15.05 -1.18 -11.40
C ALA A 352 14.90 0.27 -10.93
N LYS A 353 13.85 0.98 -11.37
CA LYS A 353 13.54 2.34 -10.89
C LYS A 353 13.17 2.36 -9.41
N GLN A 354 12.43 1.36 -8.94
CA GLN A 354 12.11 1.23 -7.52
C GLN A 354 13.39 1.06 -6.69
N GLU A 355 14.28 0.16 -7.10
CA GLU A 355 15.57 -0.07 -6.43
C GLU A 355 16.44 1.21 -6.42
N GLU A 356 16.48 1.96 -7.53
CA GLU A 356 17.20 3.23 -7.61
C GLU A 356 16.64 4.27 -6.62
N LEU A 357 15.31 4.41 -6.56
CA LEU A 357 14.64 5.33 -5.64
C LEU A 357 14.82 4.92 -4.18
N GLU A 358 14.76 3.63 -3.88
CA GLU A 358 15.05 3.09 -2.55
C GLU A 358 16.50 3.38 -2.15
N ALA A 359 17.46 3.17 -3.05
CA ALA A 359 18.86 3.51 -2.81
C ALA A 359 19.07 5.01 -2.59
N ALA A 360 18.42 5.87 -3.38
CA ALA A 360 18.45 7.32 -3.20
C ALA A 360 17.86 7.74 -1.84
N LEU A 361 16.75 7.13 -1.43
CA LEU A 361 16.14 7.36 -0.13
C LEU A 361 17.08 6.96 1.01
N GLN A 362 17.76 5.82 0.90
CA GLN A 362 18.73 5.39 1.92
C GLN A 362 19.93 6.33 2.00
N ARG A 363 20.46 6.80 0.86
CA ARG A 363 21.52 7.82 0.85
C ARG A 363 21.06 9.11 1.53
N ALA A 364 19.87 9.62 1.22
CA ALA A 364 19.32 10.82 1.85
C ALA A 364 19.14 10.65 3.38
N LYS A 365 18.71 9.47 3.85
CA LYS A 365 18.64 9.15 5.28
C LYS A 365 20.02 9.17 5.94
N GLN A 366 21.03 8.59 5.29
CA GLN A 366 22.42 8.60 5.77
C GLN A 366 22.99 10.03 5.83
N ASP A 367 22.71 10.85 4.82
CA ASP A 367 23.12 12.26 4.77
C ASP A 367 22.48 13.06 5.89
N MET A 368 21.18 12.89 6.13
CA MET A 368 20.47 13.52 7.25
C MET A 368 21.07 13.09 8.60
N ALA A 369 21.34 11.80 8.79
CA ALA A 369 22.01 11.31 9.99
C ALA A 369 23.43 11.90 10.15
N GLY A 370 24.15 12.12 9.04
CA GLY A 370 25.43 12.81 9.03
C GLY A 370 25.32 14.28 9.42
N GLN A 371 24.32 15.00 8.91
CA GLN A 371 24.05 16.39 9.28
C GLN A 371 23.71 16.52 10.77
N LEU A 372 22.86 15.64 11.30
CA LEU A 372 22.53 15.60 12.73
C LEU A 372 23.77 15.43 13.62
N ARG A 373 24.71 14.54 13.22
CA ARG A 373 25.99 14.40 13.92
C ARG A 373 26.82 15.68 13.91
N LYS A 374 26.95 16.34 12.74
CA LYS A 374 27.65 17.63 12.62
C LYS A 374 27.01 18.72 13.46
N TYR A 375 25.67 18.78 13.51
CA TYR A 375 24.95 19.72 14.37
C TYR A 375 25.21 19.45 15.86
N GLN A 376 25.25 18.19 16.27
CA GLN A 376 25.57 17.82 17.65
C GLN A 376 27.01 18.19 18.01
N GLU A 377 27.97 17.94 17.12
CA GLU A 377 29.37 18.35 17.30
C GLU A 377 29.50 19.88 17.45
N LEU A 378 28.80 20.64 16.59
CA LEU A 378 28.78 22.10 16.67
C LEU A 378 28.15 22.59 17.97
N LEU A 379 27.07 21.95 18.42
CA LEU A 379 26.44 22.25 19.70
C LEU A 379 27.42 21.99 20.86
N ASN A 380 28.15 20.87 20.83
CA ASN A 380 29.16 20.55 21.84
C ASN A 380 30.26 21.62 21.89
N VAL A 381 30.75 22.08 20.74
CA VAL A 381 31.72 23.20 20.67
C VAL A 381 31.12 24.48 21.23
N LYS A 382 29.87 24.80 20.90
CA LYS A 382 29.17 25.98 21.44
C LYS A 382 29.08 25.93 22.97
N LEU A 383 28.73 24.77 23.52
CA LEU A 383 28.68 24.58 24.98
C LEU A 383 30.06 24.73 25.63
N ALA A 384 31.13 24.21 25.01
CA ALA A 384 32.49 24.44 25.49
C ALA A 384 32.86 25.92 25.50
N LEU A 385 32.54 26.65 24.42
CA LEU A 385 32.75 28.10 24.34
C LEU A 385 31.94 28.89 25.37
N ASP A 386 30.69 28.50 25.66
CA ASP A 386 29.90 29.13 26.73
C ASP A 386 30.58 28.95 28.10
N VAL A 387 31.15 27.77 28.36
CA VAL A 387 31.91 27.50 29.59
C VAL A 387 33.15 28.39 29.63
N GLU A 388 33.92 28.49 28.55
CA GLU A 388 35.08 29.38 28.46
C GLU A 388 34.68 30.84 28.73
N ILE A 389 33.63 31.35 28.09
CA ILE A 389 33.12 32.71 28.32
C ILE A 389 32.72 32.90 29.79
N ALA A 390 32.04 31.92 30.39
CA ALA A 390 31.67 31.97 31.80
C ALA A 390 32.91 31.98 32.71
N THR A 391 33.98 31.25 32.36
CA THR A 391 35.25 31.30 33.10
C THR A 391 35.96 32.64 32.93
N TYR A 392 36.03 33.19 31.72
CA TYR A 392 36.61 34.51 31.48
C TYR A 392 35.84 35.61 32.23
N ARG A 393 34.51 35.56 32.25
CA ARG A 393 33.68 36.48 33.06
C ARG A 393 34.00 36.38 34.56
N LYS A 394 34.10 35.15 35.11
CA LYS A 394 34.45 34.95 36.53
C LYS A 394 35.85 35.46 36.87
N LEU A 395 36.83 35.31 35.97
CA LEU A 395 38.17 35.84 36.17
C LEU A 395 38.16 37.37 36.20
N LEU A 396 37.46 37.99 35.26
CA LEU A 396 37.28 39.45 35.21
C LEU A 396 36.54 39.98 36.44
N GLU A 397 35.45 39.33 36.86
CA GLU A 397 34.75 39.67 38.11
C GLU A 397 35.67 39.52 39.35
N GLY A 398 36.58 38.54 39.33
CA GLY A 398 37.59 38.34 40.37
C GLY A 398 38.68 39.41 40.39
N GLU A 399 39.07 39.93 39.23
CA GLU A 399 39.99 41.07 39.10
C GLU A 399 39.33 42.37 39.55
N GLU A 400 38.10 42.66 39.11
CA GLU A 400 37.31 43.79 39.59
C GLU A 400 37.12 43.72 41.12
N SER A 401 36.87 42.51 41.66
CA SER A 401 36.78 42.29 43.11
C SER A 401 38.10 42.54 43.84
N ARG A 402 39.24 42.22 43.23
CA ARG A 402 40.58 42.51 43.77
C ARG A 402 40.91 44.00 43.69
N GLU A 403 40.63 44.67 42.59
CA GLU A 403 40.81 46.11 42.45
C GLU A 403 39.90 46.90 43.41
N LEU A 404 38.65 46.45 43.60
CA LEU A 404 37.74 46.98 44.61
C LEU A 404 38.27 46.72 46.03
N ALA A 405 38.79 45.52 46.31
CA ALA A 405 39.37 45.18 47.61
C ALA A 405 40.68 45.93 47.88
N GLU A 406 41.51 46.18 46.86
CA GLU A 406 42.73 47.00 46.95
C GLU A 406 42.40 48.48 47.09
N GLY A 407 41.38 48.99 46.39
CA GLY A 407 40.86 50.34 46.61
C GLY A 407 40.33 50.55 48.03
N LEU A 408 39.62 49.55 48.58
CA LEU A 408 39.18 49.54 49.98
C LEU A 408 40.37 49.45 50.95
N ARG A 409 41.36 48.59 50.68
CA ARG A 409 42.59 48.51 51.48
C ARG A 409 43.42 49.79 51.43
N CYS A 410 43.47 50.47 50.29
CA CYS A 410 44.15 51.75 50.12
C CYS A 410 43.42 52.88 50.87
N ALA A 411 42.08 52.90 50.84
CA ALA A 411 41.27 53.79 51.66
C ALA A 411 41.42 53.50 53.17
N ASP A 412 41.56 52.23 53.56
CA ASP A 412 41.80 51.83 54.95
C ASP A 412 43.24 52.13 55.42
N LEU A 413 44.23 52.02 54.54
CA LEU A 413 45.60 52.49 54.77
C LEU A 413 45.64 54.02 54.87
N GLN A 414 44.93 54.76 54.02
CA GLN A 414 44.75 56.21 54.16
C GLN A 414 44.05 56.58 55.47
N ARG A 415 43.02 55.83 55.89
CA ARG A 415 42.37 56.03 57.20
C ARG A 415 43.30 55.72 58.37
N ARG A 416 44.08 54.63 58.29
CA ARG A 416 45.09 54.28 59.31
C ARG A 416 46.23 55.28 59.35
N HIS A 417 46.69 55.76 58.20
CA HIS A 417 47.69 56.82 58.09
C HIS A 417 47.15 58.14 58.65
N TRP A 418 45.92 58.52 58.32
CA TRP A 418 45.26 59.70 58.90
C TRP A 418 45.13 59.57 60.42
N ARG A 419 44.70 58.41 60.93
CA ARG A 419 44.67 58.12 62.38
C ARG A 419 46.07 58.16 63.00
N SER A 420 47.09 57.65 62.32
CA SER A 420 48.48 57.65 62.78
C SER A 420 49.10 59.06 62.77
N VAL A 421 48.82 59.88 61.74
CA VAL A 421 49.23 61.29 61.69
C VAL A 421 48.49 62.12 62.74
N THR A 422 47.22 61.83 63.00
CA THR A 422 46.45 62.44 64.10
C THR A 422 47.02 62.02 65.47
N CYS A 423 47.34 60.73 65.65
CA CYS A 423 47.98 60.19 66.85
C CYS A 423 49.41 60.69 67.03
N LEU A 424 50.19 60.90 65.96
CA LEU A 424 51.51 61.52 66.01
C LEU A 424 51.43 63.02 66.32
N ARG A 425 50.36 63.71 65.90
CA ARG A 425 50.09 65.10 66.30
C ARG A 425 49.73 65.20 67.79
N GLU A 426 49.01 64.22 68.33
CA GLU A 426 48.73 64.07 69.76
C GLU A 426 50.00 63.65 70.55
N MET A 427 50.77 62.68 70.05
CA MET A 427 52.03 62.22 70.64
C MET A 427 53.13 63.29 70.60
N LEU A 428 53.19 64.16 69.58
CA LEU A 428 54.12 65.30 69.56
C LEU A 428 53.67 66.44 70.50
N SER A 429 52.37 66.56 70.78
CA SER A 429 51.89 67.40 71.89
C SER A 429 52.33 66.79 73.23
N LEU A 430 52.09 65.49 73.42
CA LEU A 430 52.49 64.74 74.62
C LEU A 430 54.02 64.63 74.76
N ARG A 431 54.81 64.69 73.68
CA ARG A 431 56.29 64.68 73.71
C ARG A 431 56.90 66.05 73.97
N ARG A 432 56.19 67.15 73.66
CA ARG A 432 56.52 68.47 74.23
C ARG A 432 56.26 68.51 75.73
N GLU A 433 55.32 67.72 76.23
CA GLU A 433 55.01 67.62 77.66
C GLU A 433 55.87 66.57 78.40
N SER A 434 56.27 65.48 77.75
CA SER A 434 56.99 64.35 78.36
C SER A 434 58.53 64.42 78.23
N SER A 435 59.09 65.39 77.49
CA SER A 435 60.55 65.63 77.43
C SER A 435 61.14 66.25 78.71
N LYS A 436 60.39 66.21 79.83
CA LYS A 436 60.82 66.57 81.18
C LYS A 436 61.04 65.38 82.12
N GLU A 437 60.71 64.15 81.74
CA GLU A 437 60.93 62.99 82.62
C GLU A 437 61.49 61.82 81.80
N ALA A 438 62.81 61.74 81.75
CA ALA A 438 63.56 60.58 81.28
C ALA A 438 64.34 60.02 82.47
N GLY A 439 64.06 58.77 82.84
CA GLY A 439 64.88 58.06 83.81
C GLY A 439 64.32 56.71 84.23
N ASN A 440 64.98 55.65 83.77
CA ASN A 440 65.20 54.35 84.43
C ASN A 440 64.26 53.13 84.28
N GLU A 441 64.97 51.99 84.30
CA GLU A 441 64.64 50.59 84.67
C GLU A 441 63.84 49.73 83.67
N ARG A 442 64.44 48.68 83.08
CA ARG A 442 64.89 47.35 83.58
C ARG A 442 63.75 46.36 83.90
N VAL A 443 63.62 45.40 82.98
CA VAL A 443 63.33 43.95 83.10
C VAL A 443 63.04 43.38 84.51
N LEU A 444 61.89 42.72 84.71
CA LEU A 444 61.72 41.25 84.92
C LEU A 444 60.29 40.87 85.38
N GLU A 445 59.86 39.71 84.87
CA GLU A 445 59.01 38.66 85.48
C GLU A 445 57.50 38.78 85.74
N ALA A 446 56.84 37.63 85.48
CA ALA A 446 55.80 36.90 86.22
C ALA A 446 54.61 36.50 85.31
N GLU A 447 54.49 35.24 84.89
CA GLU A 447 53.89 34.08 85.59
C GLU A 447 52.35 34.02 85.59
N CYS A 448 51.86 32.79 85.36
CA CYS A 448 50.67 32.15 85.94
C CYS A 448 49.30 32.07 85.20
N LEU A 449 48.90 30.79 85.02
CA LEU A 449 47.56 30.17 85.21
C LEU A 449 46.50 30.39 84.10
N ASP A 450 45.55 29.51 83.81
CA ASP A 450 45.23 28.08 84.01
C ASP A 450 43.85 27.89 83.30
N ALA A 451 43.44 26.63 83.09
CA ALA A 451 42.09 26.13 82.74
C ALA A 451 41.63 26.26 81.26
N GLY A 452 41.07 25.23 80.62
CA GLY A 452 40.69 23.88 81.04
C GLY A 452 39.78 23.21 79.99
N GLY A 453 39.66 21.87 80.07
CA GLY A 453 38.57 21.01 79.56
C GLY A 453 38.66 20.58 78.07
N LYS A 454 38.94 19.31 77.74
CA LYS A 454 38.08 18.09 77.79
C LYS A 454 36.80 18.21 76.95
N GLU A 455 36.26 17.21 76.26
CA GLU A 455 36.55 15.81 75.89
C GLU A 455 35.33 15.39 75.02
N GLY A 456 35.43 14.28 74.28
CA GLY A 456 34.26 13.45 73.92
C GLY A 456 34.03 13.31 72.40
N ARG A 457 34.64 12.31 71.74
CA ARG A 457 34.22 10.89 71.62
C ARG A 457 33.04 10.69 70.67
N SER A 458 33.30 10.08 69.51
CA SER A 458 33.01 8.65 69.19
C SER A 458 31.61 8.49 68.56
N ALA A 459 31.31 7.57 67.66
CA ALA A 459 31.91 6.30 67.27
C ALA A 459 31.39 5.97 65.85
N ALA A 460 32.14 5.21 65.03
CA ALA A 460 31.86 3.80 64.68
C ALA A 460 30.63 3.61 63.76
N ALA A 461 30.58 2.70 62.79
CA ALA A 461 31.45 1.69 62.20
C ALA A 461 30.81 1.40 60.82
N GLY A 462 31.54 1.05 59.77
CA GLY A 462 32.04 -0.30 59.48
C GLY A 462 31.88 -0.47 57.95
N SER A 463 32.96 -0.77 57.23
CA SER A 463 33.32 -2.11 56.75
C SER A 463 32.34 -2.62 55.68
N GLU A 464 32.72 -3.01 54.46
CA GLU A 464 33.95 -3.71 54.08
C GLU A 464 34.08 -3.86 52.54
N ARG A 465 35.34 -3.92 52.07
CA ARG A 465 35.95 -4.63 50.91
C ARG A 465 35.08 -4.91 49.65
N GLY A 466 35.47 -4.51 48.44
CA GLY A 466 36.73 -4.85 47.73
C GLY A 466 36.52 -6.14 46.92
N LYS A 467 36.93 -6.34 45.66
CA LYS A 467 37.83 -5.66 44.72
C LYS A 467 37.76 -6.42 43.38
N GLU A 468 38.12 -5.73 42.28
CA GLU A 468 38.80 -6.25 41.06
C GLU A 468 37.95 -7.20 40.15
N GLU A 469 38.03 -7.21 38.81
CA GLU A 469 39.08 -6.78 37.87
C GLU A 469 38.52 -6.59 36.43
N GLU A 470 39.43 -6.27 35.51
CA GLU A 470 39.38 -5.78 34.13
C GLU A 470 38.55 -6.51 33.04
N GLY A 471 38.28 -5.77 31.94
CA GLY A 471 38.73 -6.23 30.62
C GLY A 471 37.71 -6.44 29.48
N SER A 472 37.83 -5.59 28.45
CA SER A 472 37.60 -5.84 27.01
C SER A 472 36.19 -6.06 26.41
N LEU A 473 35.89 -5.20 25.43
CA LEU A 473 34.96 -5.39 24.28
C LEU A 473 35.54 -6.48 23.31
N PRO A 474 34.87 -6.97 22.21
CA PRO A 474 33.72 -6.40 21.50
C PRO A 474 32.72 -7.39 20.79
N LEU A 475 31.78 -6.79 20.03
CA LEU A 475 31.03 -7.29 18.84
C LEU A 475 29.78 -8.21 18.99
N GLN A 476 28.68 -7.62 18.50
CA GLN A 476 27.72 -8.12 17.50
C GLN A 476 26.58 -9.12 17.82
N LEU A 477 25.41 -8.66 17.37
CA LEU A 477 24.30 -9.36 16.70
C LEU A 477 23.12 -9.91 17.52
N THR A 478 21.95 -9.37 17.11
CA THR A 478 20.63 -10.01 16.95
C THR A 478 19.76 -10.31 18.18
N CYS A 479 18.66 -9.56 18.29
CA CYS A 479 17.46 -9.94 19.04
C CYS A 479 16.55 -10.80 18.14
N PRO A 480 15.89 -11.85 18.65
CA PRO A 480 14.71 -12.44 18.03
C PRO A 480 13.42 -11.89 18.67
N LEU A 481 12.41 -11.65 17.82
CA LEU A 481 11.02 -11.41 18.21
C LEU A 481 10.34 -12.73 18.62
N PRO A 482 9.34 -12.72 19.52
CA PRO A 482 8.62 -13.91 19.95
C PRO A 482 7.44 -14.25 19.02
N GLY A 483 7.28 -15.55 18.75
CA GLY A 483 6.19 -16.13 17.95
C GLY A 483 4.88 -16.25 18.70
N TRP A 484 3.78 -16.12 17.95
CA TRP A 484 2.42 -16.47 18.34
C TRP A 484 1.90 -17.49 17.33
N HIS A 485 1.59 -18.70 17.78
CA HIS A 485 0.81 -19.69 17.03
C HIS A 485 -0.60 -19.78 17.64
N PRO A 486 -1.67 -19.80 16.82
CA PRO A 486 -2.94 -20.35 17.23
C PRO A 486 -3.08 -21.81 16.78
N VAL A 487 -3.69 -22.56 17.69
CA VAL A 487 -4.14 -23.94 17.60
C VAL A 487 -5.27 -24.06 16.57
N PHE A 488 -5.21 -25.06 15.68
CA PHE A 488 -6.39 -25.56 14.97
C PHE A 488 -6.56 -27.06 15.22
N VAL A 489 -7.77 -27.38 15.66
CA VAL A 489 -8.31 -28.72 15.93
C VAL A 489 -9.01 -29.21 14.66
N GLY A 490 -8.80 -30.48 14.27
CA GLY A 490 -9.64 -31.14 13.27
C GLY A 490 -9.11 -32.45 12.71
N LYS A 491 -9.61 -33.56 13.27
CA LYS A 491 -9.90 -34.91 12.71
C LYS A 491 -9.66 -35.06 11.19
N GLY A 492 -9.14 -36.16 10.61
CA GLY A 492 -8.97 -37.54 11.03
C GLY A 492 -8.95 -38.43 9.76
N ILE A 493 -8.81 -39.75 9.95
CA ILE A 493 -9.10 -40.87 9.01
C ILE A 493 -7.90 -41.44 8.21
N GLU A 494 -7.23 -42.40 8.85
CA GLU A 494 -6.94 -43.77 8.38
C GLU A 494 -7.40 -44.21 6.97
N HIS A 495 -6.50 -44.78 6.16
CA HIS A 495 -6.45 -46.25 5.94
C HIS A 495 -5.29 -46.71 5.05
N GLN A 496 -4.80 -47.91 5.42
CA GLN A 496 -3.71 -48.68 4.84
C GLN A 496 -4.16 -49.46 3.59
N ARG A 497 -3.24 -49.65 2.64
CA ARG A 497 -3.18 -50.84 1.75
C ARG A 497 -2.81 -52.08 2.61
N PRO A 498 -3.24 -53.32 2.29
CA PRO A 498 -2.70 -54.04 1.12
C PRO A 498 -3.55 -55.18 0.49
N LEU A 499 -3.10 -55.59 -0.72
CA LEU A 499 -3.08 -56.93 -1.36
C LEU A 499 -4.32 -57.86 -1.34
N GLY A 500 -4.73 -58.30 -2.53
CA GLY A 500 -5.51 -59.52 -2.74
C GLY A 500 -5.71 -59.85 -4.22
N ARG A 501 -5.14 -60.97 -4.68
CA ARG A 501 -5.47 -61.66 -5.94
C ARG A 501 -6.88 -62.25 -5.82
N GLU A 502 -7.62 -62.36 -6.93
CA GLU A 502 -8.22 -63.63 -7.40
C GLU A 502 -8.97 -63.46 -8.72
N SER A 503 -9.03 -64.59 -9.42
CA SER A 503 -9.56 -64.93 -10.74
C SER A 503 -11.09 -64.88 -10.89
N SER A 504 -11.56 -64.41 -12.05
CA SER A 504 -12.45 -65.11 -12.99
C SER A 504 -12.54 -64.34 -14.30
#